data_AF-A0A1H7ZL20-F1
#
_entry.id   AF-A0A1H7ZL20-F1
#
_cell.length_a   1.000
_cell.length_b   1.000
_cell.length_c   1.000
_cell.angle_alpha   90.00
_cell.angle_beta   90.00
_cell.angle_gamma   90.00
#
_symmetry.space_group_name_H-M   'P 1'
#
loop_
_entity.id
_entity.type
_entity.pdbx_description
1 polymer ?
#
loop_
_entity_poly.entity_id
_entity_poly.type
_entity_poly.pdbx_seq_one_letter_code
_entity_poly.pdbx_strand_id
1 'polypeptide(L)'
;MSNSNQTSFSACNVPDQYNKVTCTQDKIIYTLSHLKYATVADIALKLREYEPAVNTFTHEKNTIEVLNYLFDRGLVKITKQNGELNYNLVNV
;
A
#
# COMPACT_ATOMS: atom_id res chain seq x y z
N MET A 1 -37.50 -5.06 13.12
CA MET A 1 -36.20 -5.77 13.20
C MET A 1 -35.47 -5.54 11.90
N SER A 2 -34.52 -4.63 11.87
CA SER A 2 -33.62 -4.43 10.72
C SER A 2 -32.21 -4.33 11.30
N ASN A 3 -31.52 -5.47 11.36
CA ASN A 3 -30.12 -5.55 11.76
C ASN A 3 -29.27 -5.07 10.58
N SER A 4 -29.09 -3.76 10.46
CA SER A 4 -28.13 -3.15 9.55
C SER A 4 -26.75 -3.16 10.20
N ASN A 5 -26.15 -4.33 10.33
CA ASN A 5 -24.71 -4.44 10.60
C ASN A 5 -23.95 -4.18 9.30
N GLN A 6 -24.02 -2.96 8.77
CA GLN A 6 -23.01 -2.47 7.85
C GLN A 6 -21.75 -2.26 8.68
N THR A 7 -20.94 -3.31 8.77
CA THR A 7 -19.54 -3.19 9.16
C THR A 7 -18.91 -2.16 8.24
N SER A 8 -18.69 -0.95 8.77
CA SER A 8 -17.94 0.11 8.12
C SER A 8 -16.56 -0.45 7.81
N PHE A 9 -16.35 -0.97 6.60
CA PHE A 9 -15.03 -1.24 6.07
C PHE A 9 -14.28 0.09 6.17
N SER A 10 -13.37 0.16 7.14
CA SER A 10 -12.68 1.39 7.48
C SER A 10 -11.91 1.83 6.24
N ALA A 11 -12.22 3.03 5.75
CA ALA A 11 -11.51 3.62 4.63
C ALA A 11 -10.01 3.57 4.91
N CYS A 12 -9.20 3.29 3.89
CA CYS A 12 -7.76 3.34 4.05
C CYS A 12 -7.37 4.82 4.20
N ASN A 13 -7.05 5.24 5.43
CA ASN A 13 -6.60 6.62 5.67
C ASN A 13 -5.26 6.84 4.98
N VAL A 14 -5.30 7.52 3.84
CA VAL A 14 -4.11 7.88 3.07
C VAL A 14 -3.49 9.13 3.68
N PRO A 15 -2.17 9.11 3.97
CA PRO A 15 -1.47 10.33 4.37
C PRO A 15 -1.52 11.39 3.28
N ASP A 16 -1.62 12.67 3.64
CA ASP A 16 -1.67 13.76 2.65
C ASP A 16 -0.32 14.01 1.95
N GLN A 17 0.78 13.63 2.59
CA GLN A 17 2.15 13.81 2.08
C GLN A 17 3.07 12.68 2.54
N TYR A 18 4.13 12.45 1.76
CA TYR A 18 5.23 11.59 2.20
C TYR A 18 5.96 12.26 3.36
N ASN A 19 6.17 11.52 4.44
CA ASN A 19 6.95 12.00 5.58
C ASN A 19 8.00 10.97 5.99
N LYS A 20 9.28 11.37 6.06
CA LYS A 20 10.37 10.45 6.43
C LYS A 20 10.24 9.89 7.84
N VAL A 21 9.56 10.60 8.75
CA VAL A 21 9.36 10.14 10.14
C VAL A 21 8.11 9.29 10.35
N THR A 22 7.25 9.11 9.35
CA THR A 22 6.10 8.21 9.47
C THR A 22 6.52 6.75 9.40
N CYS A 23 5.65 5.87 9.88
CA CYS A 23 5.93 4.44 9.87
C CYS A 23 5.99 3.91 8.43
N THR A 24 6.64 2.76 8.26
CA THR A 24 6.80 2.07 6.97
C THR A 24 5.45 1.84 6.27
N GLN A 25 4.40 1.49 7.03
CA GLN A 25 3.06 1.29 6.49
C GLN A 25 2.52 2.56 5.82
N ASP A 26 2.58 3.71 6.48
CA ASP A 26 2.07 4.97 5.96
C ASP A 26 2.80 5.40 4.69
N LYS A 27 4.12 5.20 4.65
CA LYS A 27 4.95 5.48 3.47
C LYS A 27 4.51 4.65 2.26
N ILE A 28 4.19 3.37 2.47
CA ILE A 28 3.72 2.47 1.43
C ILE A 28 2.29 2.81 1.00
N ILE A 29 1.39 3.11 1.94
CA ILE A 29 0.02 3.56 1.63
C ILE A 29 0.05 4.85 0.81
N TYR A 30 0.86 5.84 1.22
CA TYR A 30 1.05 7.08 0.48
C TYR A 30 1.58 6.83 -0.94
N THR A 31 2.61 5.99 -1.05
CA THR A 31 3.23 5.69 -2.35
C THR A 31 2.23 5.00 -3.28
N LEU A 32 1.52 3.99 -2.77
CA LEU A 32 0.51 3.27 -3.53
C LEU A 32 -0.69 4.16 -3.91
N SER A 33 -1.09 5.09 -3.04
CA SER A 33 -2.16 6.04 -3.35
C SER A 33 -1.80 6.99 -4.48
N HIS A 34 -0.50 7.30 -4.64
CA HIS A 34 0.02 8.12 -5.71
C HIS A 34 0.12 7.34 -7.03
N LEU A 35 0.62 6.11 -6.97
CA LEU A 35 0.76 5.24 -8.14
C LEU A 35 -0.58 4.69 -8.65
N LYS A 36 -1.61 4.65 -7.81
CA LYS A 36 -2.98 4.14 -8.04
C LYS A 36 -3.07 2.63 -8.29
N TYR A 37 -2.13 2.06 -9.04
CA TYR A 37 -2.06 0.67 -9.39
C TYR A 37 -0.60 0.31 -9.71
N ALA A 38 0.01 -0.59 -8.94
CA ALA A 38 1.46 -0.79 -8.98
C ALA A 38 1.89 -2.18 -8.51
N THR A 39 3.05 -2.64 -8.98
CA THR A 39 3.73 -3.82 -8.44
C THR A 39 4.55 -3.48 -7.19
N VAL A 40 5.05 -4.50 -6.48
CA VAL A 40 6.02 -4.32 -5.38
C VAL A 40 7.27 -3.58 -5.86
N ALA A 41 7.76 -3.90 -7.06
CA ALA A 41 8.95 -3.29 -7.63
C ALA A 41 8.75 -1.80 -7.91
N ASP A 42 7.58 -1.41 -8.45
CA ASP A 42 7.24 -0.01 -8.72
C ASP A 42 7.19 0.81 -7.41
N ILE A 43 6.55 0.25 -6.37
CA ILE A 43 6.46 0.89 -5.05
C ILE A 43 7.86 1.03 -4.44
N ALA A 44 8.69 -0.02 -4.48
CA ALA A 44 10.03 0.01 -3.92
C ALA A 44 10.96 1.00 -4.66
N LEU A 45 10.84 1.06 -5.99
CA LEU A 45 11.55 2.04 -6.81
C LEU A 45 11.16 3.47 -6.40
N LYS A 46 9.87 3.73 -6.22
CA LYS A 46 9.39 5.05 -5.80
C LYS A 46 9.82 5.41 -4.38
N LEU A 47 9.80 4.45 -3.45
CA LEU A 47 10.29 4.64 -2.09
C LEU A 47 11.79 4.97 -2.06
N ARG A 48 12.59 4.37 -2.95
CA ARG A 48 14.01 4.68 -3.08
C ARG A 48 14.27 6.12 -3.52
N GLU A 49 13.38 6.73 -4.31
CA GLU A 49 13.47 8.17 -4.64
C GLU A 49 13.35 9.04 -3.38
N TYR A 50 12.51 8.63 -2.43
CA TYR A 50 12.32 9.35 -1.16
C TYR A 50 13.42 9.02 -0.13
N GLU A 51 13.91 7.78 -0.12
CA GLU A 51 14.83 7.21 0.86
C GLU A 51 16.05 6.55 0.19
N PRO A 52 16.91 7.30 -0.53
CA PRO A 52 18.01 6.72 -1.32
C PRO A 52 19.09 6.01 -0.47
N ALA A 53 19.11 6.26 0.84
CA ALA A 53 20.01 5.59 1.79
C ALA A 53 19.53 4.17 2.18
N VAL A 54 18.27 3.83 1.91
CA VAL A 54 17.72 2.50 2.15
C VAL A 54 17.89 1.70 0.85
N ASN A 55 18.38 0.46 0.97
CA ASN A 55 18.59 -0.38 -0.21
C ASN A 55 17.24 -0.88 -0.77
N THR A 56 17.20 -1.15 -2.08
CA THR A 56 15.98 -1.59 -2.78
C THR A 56 15.39 -2.86 -2.18
N PHE A 57 16.23 -3.83 -1.81
CA PHE A 57 15.78 -5.11 -1.23
C PHE A 57 14.99 -4.91 0.08
N THR A 58 15.43 -3.98 0.93
CA THR A 58 14.71 -3.60 2.15
C THR A 58 13.37 -2.97 1.82
N HIS A 59 13.29 -2.09 0.81
CA HIS A 59 12.02 -1.52 0.37
C HIS A 59 11.05 -2.57 -0.15
N GLU A 60 11.52 -3.52 -0.98
CA GLU A 60 10.70 -4.61 -1.51
C GLU A 60 10.17 -5.50 -0.40
N LYS A 61 11.03 -5.96 0.52
CA LYS A 61 10.64 -6.79 1.66
C LYS A 61 9.57 -6.10 2.51
N ASN A 62 9.82 -4.85 2.90
CA ASN A 62 8.87 -4.07 3.69
C ASN A 62 7.54 -3.85 2.96
N THR A 63 7.61 -3.63 1.65
CA THR A 63 6.42 -3.47 0.79
C THR A 63 5.58 -4.74 0.78
N ILE A 64 6.21 -5.91 0.61
CA ILE A 64 5.51 -7.20 0.64
C ILE A 64 4.82 -7.42 2.00
N GLU A 65 5.54 -7.22 3.10
CA GLU A 65 5.00 -7.43 4.45
C GLU A 65 3.78 -6.53 4.72
N VAL A 66 3.86 -5.24 4.35
CA VAL A 66 2.76 -4.30 4.51
C VAL A 66 1.59 -4.61 3.57
N LEU A 67 1.83 -4.90 2.30
CA LEU A 67 0.75 -5.18 1.36
C LEU A 67 -0.01 -6.45 1.74
N ASN A 68 0.67 -7.49 2.23
CA ASN A 68 0.01 -8.67 2.77
C ASN A 68 -0.88 -8.31 3.97
N TYR A 69 -0.33 -7.54 4.92
CA TYR A 69 -1.09 -7.06 6.08
C TYR A 69 -2.32 -6.22 5.70
N LEU A 70 -2.20 -5.35 4.69
CA LEU A 70 -3.32 -4.54 4.19
C LEU A 70 -4.33 -5.39 3.42
N PHE A 71 -3.89 -6.41 2.69
CA PHE A 71 -4.74 -7.32 1.94
C PHE A 71 -5.61 -8.15 2.88
N ASP A 72 -5.00 -8.70 3.94
CA ASP A 72 -5.72 -9.48 4.98
C ASP A 72 -6.83 -8.66 5.66
N ARG A 73 -6.71 -7.32 5.63
CA ARG A 73 -7.68 -6.37 6.19
C ARG A 73 -8.65 -5.80 5.14
N GLY A 74 -8.57 -6.23 3.89
CA GLY A 74 -9.41 -5.76 2.79
C GLY A 74 -9.13 -4.32 2.34
N LEU A 75 -7.97 -3.76 2.70
CA LEU A 75 -7.59 -2.37 2.40
C LEU A 75 -6.85 -2.23 1.06
N VAL A 76 -6.33 -3.32 0.51
CA VAL A 76 -5.79 -3.39 -0.86
C VAL A 76 -6.41 -4.55 -1.62
N LYS A 77 -6.53 -4.39 -2.94
CA LYS A 77 -6.88 -5.46 -3.88
C LYS A 77 -5.63 -5.89 -4.63
N ILE A 78 -5.59 -7.17 -4.97
CA ILE A 78 -4.53 -7.78 -5.79
C ILE A 78 -5.16 -8.18 -7.12
N THR A 79 -4.56 -7.73 -8.21
CA THR A 79 -4.92 -8.13 -9.56
C THR A 79 -3.71 -8.74 -10.25
N LYS A 80 -3.90 -9.87 -10.93
CA LYS A 80 -2.85 -10.45 -11.77
C LYS A 80 -2.94 -9.89 -13.18
N GLN A 81 -1.91 -9.19 -13.65
CA GLN A 81 -1.84 -8.61 -14.98
C GLN A 81 -0.48 -8.92 -15.60
N ASN A 82 -0.46 -9.42 -16.83
CA ASN A 82 0.78 -9.80 -17.55
C ASN A 82 1.71 -10.77 -16.78
N GLY A 83 1.14 -11.60 -15.89
CA GLY A 83 1.91 -12.52 -15.05
C GLY A 83 2.35 -11.95 -13.71
N GLU A 84 2.19 -10.65 -13.49
CA GLU A 84 2.62 -9.94 -12.28
C GLU A 84 1.46 -9.58 -11.35
N LEU A 85 1.76 -9.50 -10.05
CA LEU A 85 0.80 -9.05 -9.04
C LEU A 85 0.86 -7.53 -8.92
N ASN A 86 -0.27 -6.91 -9.20
CA ASN A 86 -0.49 -5.48 -9.06
C ASN A 86 -1.45 -5.22 -7.90
N TYR A 87 -1.19 -4.12 -7.20
CA TYR A 87 -1.88 -3.73 -5.99
C TYR A 87 -2.54 -2.37 -6.19
N ASN A 88 -3.69 -2.18 -5.57
CA ASN A 88 -4.34 -0.88 -5.45
C ASN A 88 -5.09 -0.78 -4.13
N LEU A 89 -5.21 0.42 -3.58
CA LEU A 89 -6.00 0.68 -2.37
C LEU A 89 -7.49 0.47 -2.66
N VAL A 90 -8.22 0.01 -1.65
CA VAL A 90 -9.68 -0.12 -1.65
C VAL A 90 -10.26 1.08 -0.90
N ASN A 91 -11.15 1.82 -1.55
CA ASN A 91 -11.78 3.05 -1.02
C ASN A 91 -10.77 4.11 -0.55
N VAL A 92 -10.36 4.94 -1.50
CA VAL A 92 -9.79 6.27 -1.29
C VAL A 92 -10.83 7.32 -1.65
#